data_AF-A0A9E3EQ40-F1
#
_entry.id   AF-A0A9E3EQ40-F1
#
_cell.length_a   1.000
_cell.length_b   1.000
_cell.length_c   1.000
_cell.angle_alpha   90.00
_cell.angle_beta   90.00
_cell.angle_gamma   90.00
#
_symmetry.space_group_name_H-M   'P 1'
#
loop_
_entity.id
_entity.type
_entity.pdbx_description
1 polymer ?
#
loop_
_entity_poly.entity_id
_entity_poly.type
_entity_poly.pdbx_seq_one_letter_code
_entity_poly.pdbx_strand_id
1 'polypeptide(L)'
;MKRTFWVHHIPFFKEWKTCFHYIMEKSDTFRIIFQGSKDVLESDEFLNAGKREFLSLPALTISPYTGMENSIEVTGELNRAARELFQTFMAPEQPDLWSFQFLKGNDVMLKVDDWTVGEVFLEECEVADLLAQGVSVDGEHLEEIDTFSAKASQPDIEVESWSKEALSILSDQLKRAFLAHHKNLPTPPEDGL
;
A
#
# COMPACT_ATOMS: atom_id res chain seq x y z
N MET A 1 -13.78 -4.34 20.67
CA MET A 1 -12.40 -3.82 20.70
C MET A 1 -11.84 -4.16 19.35
N LYS A 2 -11.34 -3.16 18.62
CA LYS A 2 -10.77 -3.41 17.30
C LYS A 2 -9.42 -4.11 17.45
N ARG A 3 -9.27 -5.16 16.66
CA ARG A 3 -8.02 -5.87 16.42
C ARG A 3 -7.45 -5.34 15.11
N THR A 4 -6.13 -5.26 15.05
CA THR A 4 -5.42 -4.80 13.86
C THR A 4 -4.64 -5.96 13.30
N PHE A 5 -4.72 -6.11 11.98
CA PHE A 5 -4.04 -7.16 11.25
C PHE A 5 -3.21 -6.56 10.13
N TRP A 6 -2.02 -7.09 9.94
CA TRP A 6 -1.20 -6.83 8.77
C TRP A 6 -1.44 -7.90 7.72
N VAL A 7 -1.67 -7.44 6.50
CA VAL A 7 -1.71 -8.26 5.30
C VAL A 7 -0.35 -8.17 4.62
N HIS A 8 0.43 -9.23 4.73
CA HIS A 8 1.73 -9.33 4.07
C HIS A 8 1.52 -9.84 2.65
N HIS A 9 2.09 -9.13 1.68
CA HIS A 9 2.09 -9.51 0.27
C HIS A 9 0.71 -9.95 -0.29
N ILE A 10 -0.21 -8.99 -0.42
CA ILE A 10 -1.54 -9.15 -0.98
C ILE A 10 -1.61 -10.13 -2.18
N PRO A 11 -0.72 -10.08 -3.19
CA PRO A 11 -0.76 -11.01 -4.33
C PRO A 11 -0.63 -12.50 -3.98
N PHE A 12 0.01 -12.84 -2.85
CA PHE A 12 0.21 -14.22 -2.41
C PHE A 12 -0.83 -14.68 -1.38
N PHE A 13 -1.62 -13.77 -0.84
CA PHE A 13 -2.68 -14.08 0.09
C PHE A 13 -3.90 -14.67 -0.65
N LYS A 14 -4.04 -16.00 -0.64
CA LYS A 14 -5.07 -16.73 -1.40
C LYS A 14 -6.49 -16.29 -1.05
N GLU A 15 -6.72 -15.94 0.20
CA GLU A 15 -8.01 -15.51 0.73
C GLU A 15 -8.23 -14.00 0.61
N TRP A 16 -7.29 -13.25 0.01
CA TRP A 16 -7.37 -11.80 -0.17
C TRP A 16 -8.69 -11.37 -0.79
N LYS A 17 -9.11 -12.03 -1.87
CA LYS A 17 -10.36 -11.68 -2.57
C LYS A 17 -11.57 -11.75 -1.63
N THR A 18 -11.65 -12.78 -0.78
CA THR A 18 -12.73 -12.94 0.19
C THR A 18 -12.65 -11.88 1.28
N CYS A 19 -11.45 -11.64 1.82
CA CYS A 19 -11.21 -10.62 2.84
C CYS A 19 -11.55 -9.21 2.32
N PHE A 20 -11.02 -8.85 1.15
CA PHE A 20 -11.24 -7.58 0.48
C PHE A 20 -12.72 -7.33 0.21
N HIS A 21 -13.44 -8.31 -0.37
CA HIS A 21 -14.87 -8.18 -0.61
C HIS A 21 -15.66 -8.01 0.69
N TYR A 22 -15.35 -8.79 1.73
CA TYR A 22 -16.02 -8.67 3.01
C TYR A 22 -15.87 -7.26 3.59
N ILE A 23 -14.64 -6.72 3.61
CA ILE A 23 -14.38 -5.39 4.17
C ILE A 23 -15.06 -4.31 3.31
N MET A 24 -15.00 -4.43 2.00
CA MET A 24 -15.67 -3.51 1.07
C MET A 24 -17.18 -3.48 1.35
N GLU A 25 -17.83 -4.63 1.53
CA GLU A 25 -19.27 -4.75 1.87
C GLU A 25 -19.65 -4.15 3.22
N LYS A 26 -18.72 -4.09 4.18
CA LYS A 26 -18.96 -3.48 5.50
C LYS A 26 -18.65 -1.99 5.55
N SER A 27 -18.04 -1.44 4.51
CA SER A 27 -17.57 -0.05 4.45
C SER A 27 -18.54 0.86 3.69
N ASP A 28 -18.58 2.12 4.11
CA ASP A 28 -19.50 3.14 3.59
C ASP A 28 -18.81 4.06 2.56
N THR A 29 -17.53 4.35 2.76
CA THR A 29 -16.77 5.33 1.95
C THR A 29 -15.36 4.84 1.65
N PHE A 30 -14.73 5.46 0.65
CA PHE A 30 -13.36 5.20 0.27
C PHE A 30 -12.53 6.49 0.24
N ARG A 31 -11.21 6.32 0.35
CA ARG A 31 -10.20 7.35 0.03
C ARG A 31 -9.14 6.73 -0.85
N ILE A 32 -8.74 7.41 -1.92
CA ILE A 32 -7.64 6.99 -2.80
C ILE A 32 -6.65 8.13 -2.89
N ILE A 33 -5.36 7.82 -2.84
CA ILE A 33 -4.31 8.80 -3.06
C ILE A 33 -3.83 8.66 -4.51
N PHE A 34 -3.80 9.75 -5.26
CA PHE A 34 -3.21 9.79 -6.61
C PHE A 34 -2.11 10.84 -6.67
N GLN A 35 -1.08 10.59 -7.47
CA GLN A 35 -0.07 11.60 -7.76
C GLN A 35 -0.56 12.59 -8.82
N GLY A 36 0.02 13.79 -8.82
CA GLY A 36 -0.36 14.91 -9.65
C GLY A 36 -1.67 15.59 -9.22
N SER A 37 -2.12 16.54 -10.04
CA SER A 37 -3.42 17.18 -9.87
C SER A 37 -4.54 16.35 -10.51
N LYS A 38 -5.80 16.72 -10.26
CA LYS A 38 -6.96 16.10 -10.93
C LYS A 38 -6.96 16.26 -12.45
N ASP A 39 -6.26 17.26 -12.97
CA ASP A 39 -6.26 17.62 -14.40
C ASP A 39 -5.14 16.90 -15.17
N VAL A 40 -4.19 16.29 -14.46
CA VAL A 40 -3.10 15.50 -15.05
C VAL A 40 -3.46 14.02 -14.96
N LEU A 41 -4.01 13.48 -16.05
CA LEU A 41 -4.44 12.07 -16.14
C LEU A 41 -3.39 11.13 -16.73
N GLU A 42 -2.32 11.66 -17.33
CA GLU A 42 -1.28 10.89 -18.05
C GLU A 42 0.07 10.89 -17.33
N SER A 43 0.11 11.21 -16.03
CA SER A 43 1.32 11.04 -15.21
C SER A 43 1.45 9.59 -14.76
N ASP A 44 2.70 9.12 -14.58
CA ASP A 44 3.11 7.82 -14.02
C ASP A 44 1.98 6.78 -13.95
N GLU A 45 1.88 5.95 -14.99
CA GLU A 45 0.81 4.97 -15.17
C GLU A 45 0.69 4.01 -13.98
N PHE A 46 1.78 3.74 -13.24
CA PHE A 46 1.77 2.84 -12.10
C PHE A 46 1.08 3.46 -10.88
N LEU A 47 1.43 4.71 -10.54
CA LEU A 47 0.90 5.38 -9.34
C LEU A 47 -0.48 6.01 -9.57
N ASN A 48 -0.91 6.11 -10.83
CA ASN A 48 -2.19 6.69 -11.22
C ASN A 48 -3.13 5.70 -11.91
N ALA A 49 -2.88 4.39 -11.78
CA ALA A 49 -3.79 3.38 -12.28
C ALA A 49 -5.21 3.61 -11.74
N GLY A 50 -6.21 3.54 -12.62
CA GLY A 50 -7.61 3.79 -12.28
C GLY A 50 -7.99 5.25 -11.99
N LYS A 51 -7.03 6.21 -12.01
CA LYS A 51 -7.30 7.61 -11.66
C LYS A 51 -8.42 8.22 -12.50
N ARG A 52 -8.39 8.00 -13.81
CA ARG A 52 -9.41 8.55 -14.73
C ARG A 52 -10.79 7.98 -14.41
N GLU A 53 -10.86 6.68 -14.18
CA GLU A 53 -12.07 5.93 -13.89
C GLU A 53 -12.68 6.41 -12.56
N PHE A 54 -11.86 6.49 -11.50
CA PHE A 54 -12.32 6.97 -10.20
C PHE A 54 -12.74 8.43 -10.22
N LEU A 55 -11.99 9.31 -10.91
CA LEU A 55 -12.36 10.73 -11.06
C LEU A 55 -13.64 10.95 -11.89
N SER A 56 -14.10 9.94 -12.63
CA SER A 56 -15.36 9.99 -13.37
C SER A 56 -16.60 9.70 -12.52
N LEU A 57 -16.40 9.19 -11.29
CA LEU A 57 -17.52 8.92 -10.38
C LEU A 57 -18.21 10.23 -9.96
N PRO A 58 -19.54 10.21 -9.78
CA PRO A 58 -20.27 11.37 -9.28
C PRO A 58 -20.00 11.59 -7.78
N ALA A 59 -20.22 12.82 -7.31
CA ALA A 59 -20.21 13.19 -5.89
C ALA A 59 -18.90 12.91 -5.14
N LEU A 60 -17.76 13.05 -5.81
CA LEU A 60 -16.44 12.97 -5.19
C LEU A 60 -16.07 14.26 -4.47
N THR A 61 -15.29 14.11 -3.40
CA THR A 61 -14.51 15.20 -2.81
C THR A 61 -13.05 15.00 -3.18
N ILE A 62 -12.41 16.06 -3.69
CA ILE A 62 -11.00 16.05 -4.07
C ILE A 62 -10.28 17.15 -3.30
N SER A 63 -9.22 16.78 -2.60
CA SER A 63 -8.38 17.71 -1.83
C SER A 63 -6.89 17.42 -2.04
N PRO A 64 -6.00 18.41 -1.82
CA PRO A 64 -4.57 18.13 -1.74
C PRO A 64 -4.28 17.11 -0.65
N TYR A 65 -3.42 16.13 -0.93
CA TYR A 65 -2.96 15.17 0.07
C TYR A 65 -1.77 15.75 0.84
N THR A 66 -1.86 15.82 2.17
CA THR A 66 -0.81 16.43 3.00
C THR A 66 0.41 15.53 3.18
N GLY A 67 0.28 14.23 2.93
CA GLY A 67 1.36 13.26 3.12
C GLY A 67 2.37 13.21 1.98
N MET A 68 2.08 13.81 0.83
CA MET A 68 2.96 13.80 -0.35
C MET A 68 2.73 15.04 -1.20
N GLU A 69 3.81 15.77 -1.51
CA GLU A 69 3.74 16.94 -2.39
C GLU A 69 3.23 16.52 -3.78
N ASN A 70 2.44 17.40 -4.42
CA ASN A 70 1.84 17.16 -5.72
C ASN A 70 0.96 15.89 -5.77
N SER A 71 0.26 15.56 -4.69
CA SER A 71 -0.71 14.46 -4.69
C SER A 71 -2.10 14.96 -4.27
N ILE A 72 -3.13 14.24 -4.71
CA ILE A 72 -4.52 14.47 -4.33
C ILE A 72 -5.06 13.28 -3.56
N GLU A 73 -5.96 13.57 -2.63
CA GLU A 73 -6.85 12.59 -2.02
C GLU A 73 -8.22 12.71 -2.69
N VAL A 74 -8.74 11.57 -3.15
CA VAL A 74 -10.09 11.44 -3.72
C VAL A 74 -10.93 10.63 -2.75
N THR A 75 -11.98 11.24 -2.23
CA THR A 75 -12.94 10.62 -1.30
C THR A 75 -14.31 10.49 -1.94
N GLY A 76 -14.98 9.36 -1.72
CA GLY A 76 -16.33 9.13 -2.22
C GLY A 76 -17.06 8.02 -1.46
N GLU A 77 -18.35 7.86 -1.75
CA GLU A 77 -19.14 6.74 -1.22
C GLU A 77 -18.78 5.43 -1.93
N LEU A 78 -18.73 4.33 -1.17
CA LEU A 78 -18.64 2.97 -1.71
C LEU A 78 -20.01 2.52 -2.24
N ASN A 79 -20.49 3.21 -3.28
CA ASN A 79 -21.66 2.80 -4.02
C ASN A 79 -21.33 1.68 -5.02
N ARG A 80 -22.34 1.18 -5.75
CA ARG A 80 -22.17 0.09 -6.71
C ARG A 80 -21.07 0.36 -7.75
N ALA A 81 -21.02 1.56 -8.34
CA ALA A 81 -20.05 1.89 -9.37
C ALA A 81 -18.62 1.93 -8.80
N ALA A 82 -18.44 2.51 -7.61
CA ALA A 82 -17.15 2.50 -6.93
C ALA A 82 -16.68 1.08 -6.61
N ARG A 83 -17.58 0.21 -6.10
CA ARG A 83 -17.27 -1.21 -5.81
C ARG A 83 -16.83 -1.97 -7.06
N GLU A 84 -17.50 -1.76 -8.19
CA GLU A 84 -17.14 -2.37 -9.48
C GLU A 84 -15.74 -1.92 -9.95
N LEU A 85 -15.37 -0.65 -9.74
CA LEU A 85 -14.01 -0.18 -10.03
C LEU A 85 -12.98 -0.81 -9.10
N PHE A 86 -13.24 -0.85 -7.79
CA PHE A 86 -12.34 -1.50 -6.84
C PHE A 86 -12.14 -2.98 -7.16
N GLN A 87 -13.20 -3.71 -7.53
CA GLN A 87 -13.08 -5.09 -8.01
C GLN A 87 -12.21 -5.18 -9.27
N THR A 88 -12.33 -4.22 -10.19
CA THR A 88 -11.53 -4.20 -11.42
C THR A 88 -10.04 -4.04 -11.13
N PHE A 89 -9.67 -3.14 -10.22
CA PHE A 89 -8.26 -2.80 -9.97
C PHE A 89 -7.61 -3.58 -8.80
N MET A 90 -8.39 -4.22 -7.92
CA MET A 90 -7.87 -4.94 -6.74
C MET A 90 -8.17 -6.44 -6.72
N ALA A 91 -9.10 -6.93 -7.55
CA ALA A 91 -9.34 -8.37 -7.67
C ALA A 91 -8.44 -9.15 -8.67
N PRO A 92 -7.65 -8.54 -9.58
CA PRO A 92 -6.66 -9.30 -10.34
C PRO A 92 -5.58 -9.89 -9.41
N GLU A 93 -4.84 -10.89 -9.90
CA GLU A 93 -3.66 -11.44 -9.19
C GLU A 93 -2.58 -10.39 -8.90
N GLN A 94 -2.68 -9.21 -9.54
CA GLN A 94 -1.82 -8.05 -9.32
C GLN A 94 -2.71 -6.83 -9.04
N PRO A 95 -2.70 -6.29 -7.81
CA PRO A 95 -3.32 -5.02 -7.49
C PRO A 95 -2.72 -3.88 -8.29
N ASP A 96 -3.55 -3.06 -8.92
CA ASP A 96 -3.11 -1.91 -9.71
C ASP A 96 -3.16 -0.60 -8.88
N LEU A 97 -4.04 -0.50 -7.90
CA LEU A 97 -4.13 0.70 -7.05
C LEU A 97 -3.00 0.73 -6.02
N TRP A 98 -2.22 1.80 -6.04
CA TRP A 98 -1.05 1.94 -5.18
C TRP A 98 -1.42 2.19 -3.71
N SER A 99 -2.39 3.07 -3.42
CA SER A 99 -2.80 3.41 -2.06
C SER A 99 -4.26 3.84 -1.96
N PHE A 100 -4.99 3.20 -1.07
CA PHE A 100 -6.39 3.53 -0.77
C PHE A 100 -6.82 3.04 0.62
N GLN A 101 -7.97 3.52 1.07
CA GLN A 101 -8.60 3.15 2.32
C GLN A 101 -10.10 2.90 2.11
N PHE A 102 -10.64 1.95 2.87
CA PHE A 102 -12.08 1.78 3.09
C PHE A 102 -12.44 2.18 4.50
N LEU A 103 -13.54 2.91 4.64
CA LEU A 103 -13.99 3.45 5.90
C LEU A 103 -15.46 3.14 6.16
N LYS A 104 -15.79 2.88 7.43
CA LYS A 104 -17.16 2.77 7.96
C LYS A 104 -17.39 3.93 8.91
N GLY A 105 -18.24 4.87 8.52
CA GLY A 105 -18.24 6.21 9.11
C GLY A 105 -16.85 6.85 9.04
N ASN A 106 -16.25 7.15 10.19
CA ASN A 106 -14.91 7.74 10.29
C ASN A 106 -13.80 6.71 10.57
N ASP A 107 -14.16 5.43 10.71
CA ASP A 107 -13.23 4.39 11.09
C ASP A 107 -12.66 3.72 9.84
N VAL A 108 -11.33 3.64 9.77
CA VAL A 108 -10.64 2.83 8.76
C VAL A 108 -10.93 1.35 9.04
N MET A 109 -11.32 0.62 8.00
CA MET A 109 -11.48 -0.84 8.03
C MET A 109 -10.38 -1.56 7.25
N LEU A 110 -9.95 -0.95 6.14
CA LEU A 110 -8.82 -1.41 5.33
C LEU A 110 -8.01 -0.19 4.89
N LYS A 111 -6.69 -0.33 4.93
CA LYS A 111 -5.73 0.56 4.29
C LYS A 111 -4.79 -0.31 3.48
N VAL A 112 -4.56 0.05 2.23
CA VAL A 112 -3.55 -0.59 1.38
C VAL A 112 -2.56 0.49 0.99
N ASP A 113 -1.28 0.18 1.11
CA ASP A 113 -0.19 1.03 0.68
C ASP A 113 0.83 0.21 -0.12
N ASP A 114 1.41 0.82 -1.15
CA ASP A 114 2.45 0.24 -1.99
C ASP A 114 2.03 -1.11 -2.64
N TRP A 115 0.76 -1.19 -3.07
CA TRP A 115 0.11 -2.33 -3.76
C TRP A 115 0.03 -3.66 -3.00
N THR A 116 0.98 -3.94 -2.11
CA THR A 116 1.27 -5.28 -1.60
C THR A 116 1.06 -5.41 -0.10
N VAL A 117 0.99 -4.29 0.63
CA VAL A 117 0.83 -4.30 2.09
C VAL A 117 -0.52 -3.70 2.45
N GLY A 118 -1.23 -4.39 3.34
CA GLY A 118 -2.51 -3.93 3.87
C GLY A 118 -2.53 -3.88 5.39
N GLU A 119 -3.31 -2.96 5.94
CA GLU A 119 -3.69 -2.93 7.35
C GLU A 119 -5.21 -3.09 7.43
N VAL A 120 -5.65 -4.08 8.20
CA VAL A 120 -7.07 -4.43 8.36
C VAL A 120 -7.46 -4.21 9.82
N PHE A 121 -8.57 -3.53 10.03
CA PHE A 121 -9.07 -3.15 11.36
C PHE A 121 -10.47 -3.73 11.55
N LEU A 122 -10.60 -4.68 12.46
CA LEU A 122 -11.82 -5.48 12.60
C LEU A 122 -12.26 -5.56 14.06
N GLU A 123 -13.56 -5.52 14.29
CA GLU A 123 -14.14 -5.96 15.55
C GLU A 123 -14.15 -7.49 15.64
N GLU A 124 -14.28 -8.02 16.86
CA GLU A 124 -14.26 -9.47 17.12
C GLU A 124 -15.31 -10.25 16.30
N CYS A 125 -16.50 -9.67 16.10
CA CYS A 125 -17.54 -10.29 15.27
C CYS A 125 -17.15 -10.34 13.79
N GLU A 126 -16.40 -9.36 13.30
CA GLU A 126 -15.95 -9.29 11.91
C GLU A 126 -14.81 -10.30 11.66
N VAL A 127 -13.95 -10.52 12.65
CA VAL A 127 -12.97 -11.61 12.63
C VAL A 127 -13.67 -12.97 12.57
N ALA A 128 -14.69 -13.19 13.40
CA ALA A 128 -15.45 -14.45 13.40
C ALA A 128 -16.17 -14.69 12.05
N ASP A 129 -16.73 -13.64 11.44
CA ASP A 129 -17.35 -13.71 10.11
C ASP A 129 -16.35 -14.10 9.01
N LEU A 130 -15.11 -13.57 9.06
CA LEU A 130 -14.06 -13.90 8.10
C LEU A 130 -13.58 -15.35 8.25
N LEU A 131 -13.37 -15.81 9.49
CA LEU A 131 -13.03 -17.20 9.78
C LEU A 131 -14.12 -18.16 9.27
N ALA A 132 -15.39 -17.80 9.45
CA ALA A 132 -16.53 -18.58 8.94
C ALA A 132 -16.59 -18.62 7.41
N GLN A 133 -16.01 -17.64 6.72
CA GLN A 133 -15.85 -17.59 5.27
C GLN A 133 -14.56 -18.26 4.77
N GLY A 134 -13.78 -18.87 5.68
CA GLY A 134 -12.56 -19.61 5.35
C GLY A 134 -11.31 -18.75 5.20
N VAL A 135 -11.33 -17.49 5.65
CA VAL A 135 -10.14 -16.63 5.70
C VAL A 135 -9.31 -17.04 6.92
N SER A 136 -8.07 -17.50 6.72
CA SER A 136 -7.17 -17.85 7.82
C SER A 136 -6.57 -16.61 8.47
N VAL A 137 -6.37 -16.68 9.79
CA VAL A 137 -5.55 -15.75 10.59
C VAL A 137 -4.39 -16.58 11.13
N ASP A 138 -3.44 -16.90 10.26
CA ASP A 138 -2.35 -17.86 10.54
C ASP A 138 -0.99 -17.21 10.82
N GLY A 139 -0.91 -15.88 10.70
CA GLY A 139 0.34 -15.13 10.88
C GLY A 139 1.28 -15.14 9.68
N GLU A 140 0.99 -15.90 8.61
CA GLU A 140 1.80 -15.88 7.39
C GLU A 140 1.34 -14.76 6.44
N HIS A 141 0.02 -14.63 6.26
CA HIS A 141 -0.57 -13.65 5.35
C HIS A 141 -1.42 -12.61 6.07
N LEU A 142 -2.04 -12.99 7.19
CA LEU A 142 -2.82 -12.11 8.05
C LEU A 142 -2.31 -12.25 9.49
N GLU A 143 -1.45 -11.33 9.88
CA GLU A 143 -0.79 -11.31 11.20
C GLU A 143 -1.52 -10.33 12.12
N GLU A 144 -1.99 -10.79 13.26
CA GLU A 144 -2.52 -9.90 14.29
C GLU A 144 -1.39 -9.13 14.96
N ILE A 145 -1.55 -7.81 15.05
CA ILE A 145 -0.62 -6.94 15.75
C ILE A 145 -1.31 -6.31 16.96
N ASP A 146 -0.65 -6.40 18.12
CA ASP A 146 -1.14 -5.79 19.36
C ASP A 146 -1.03 -4.26 19.26
N THR A 147 -2.15 -3.60 18.96
CA THR A 147 -2.23 -2.14 18.86
C THR A 147 -2.03 -1.43 20.21
N PHE A 148 -1.91 -2.15 21.33
CA PHE A 148 -1.48 -1.59 22.61
C PHE A 148 -0.01 -1.10 22.61
N SER A 149 0.77 -1.41 21.58
CA SER A 149 2.13 -0.87 21.37
C SER A 149 2.22 0.22 20.30
N ALA A 150 1.10 0.72 19.75
CA ALA A 150 1.13 1.78 18.72
C ALA A 150 1.26 3.21 19.28
N LYS A 151 1.41 3.37 20.60
CA LYS A 151 1.91 4.61 21.25
C LYS A 151 3.37 4.52 21.70
N ALA A 152 4.06 3.42 21.42
CA ALA A 152 5.45 3.22 21.80
C ALA A 152 6.20 2.46 20.70
N SER A 153 6.30 3.05 19.50
CA SER A 153 7.25 2.63 18.46
C SER A 153 7.39 3.73 17.40
N GLN A 154 7.72 4.96 17.81
CA GLN A 154 8.90 5.51 17.15
C GLN A 154 10.02 4.58 17.64
N PRO A 155 10.74 3.85 16.78
CA PRO A 155 12.01 3.36 17.26
C PRO A 155 12.75 4.61 17.73
N ASP A 156 13.09 4.66 19.01
CA ASP A 156 14.24 5.41 19.46
C ASP A 156 15.43 4.77 18.73
N ILE A 157 15.54 5.10 17.44
CA ILE A 157 16.83 5.19 16.82
C ILE A 157 17.43 6.34 17.61
N GLU A 158 18.17 6.01 18.67
CA GLU A 158 19.35 6.81 18.95
C GLU A 158 20.08 6.85 17.62
N VAL A 159 19.85 7.93 16.87
CA VAL A 159 20.74 8.33 15.81
C VAL A 159 22.00 8.67 16.58
N GLU A 160 22.81 7.66 16.88
CA GLU A 160 24.21 7.86 17.16
C GLU A 160 24.64 8.81 16.04
N SER A 161 25.09 9.99 16.38
CA SER A 161 25.59 10.90 15.38
C SER A 161 26.82 10.22 14.80
N TRP A 162 26.69 9.58 13.64
CA TRP A 162 27.83 8.93 13.00
C TRP A 162 28.88 10.02 12.80
N SER A 163 30.07 9.81 13.37
CA SER A 163 31.14 10.79 13.18
C SER A 163 31.43 10.93 11.69
N LYS A 164 31.97 12.10 11.30
CA LYS A 164 32.33 12.32 9.89
C LYS A 164 33.30 11.25 9.37
N GLU A 165 34.14 10.67 10.24
CA GLU A 165 34.99 9.54 9.87
C GLU A 165 34.17 8.28 9.52
N ALA A 166 33.15 7.93 10.30
CA ALA A 166 32.32 6.74 10.05
C ALA A 166 31.56 6.83 8.72
N LEU A 167 31.00 8.01 8.41
CA LEU A 167 30.35 8.27 7.12
C LEU A 167 31.34 8.21 5.95
N SER A 168 32.57 8.70 6.14
CA SER A 168 33.62 8.62 5.12
C SER A 168 34.02 7.17 4.84
N ILE A 169 34.16 6.34 5.88
CA ILE A 169 34.51 4.93 5.75
C ILE A 169 33.41 4.17 5.00
N LEU A 170 32.14 4.40 5.34
CA LEU A 170 31.02 3.74 4.68
C LEU A 170 30.90 4.16 3.20
N SER A 171 31.11 5.46 2.92
CA SER A 171 31.13 5.98 1.53
C SER A 171 32.24 5.32 0.70
N ASP A 172 33.44 5.16 1.27
CA ASP A 172 34.56 4.52 0.58
C ASP A 172 34.33 3.01 0.38
N GLN A 173 33.69 2.33 1.33
CA GLN A 173 33.32 0.93 1.18
C GLN A 173 32.29 0.72 0.06
N LEU A 174 31.27 1.58 -0.01
CA LEU A 174 30.27 1.55 -1.08
C LEU A 174 30.89 1.83 -2.45
N LYS A 175 31.79 2.82 -2.56
CA LYS A 175 32.52 3.10 -3.80
C LYS A 175 33.38 1.92 -4.25
N ARG A 176 34.06 1.24 -3.31
CA ARG A 176 34.87 0.05 -3.62
C ARG A 176 34.01 -1.12 -4.07
N ALA A 177 32.87 -1.37 -3.41
CA ALA A 177 31.94 -2.41 -3.81
C ALA A 177 31.38 -2.16 -5.22
N PHE A 178 31.00 -0.91 -5.51
CA PHE A 178 30.51 -0.50 -6.82
C PHE A 178 31.57 -0.67 -7.93
N LEU A 179 32.82 -0.26 -7.65
CA LEU A 179 33.93 -0.42 -8.60
C LEU A 179 34.36 -1.88 -8.78
N ALA A 180 34.27 -2.72 -7.74
CA ALA A 180 34.53 -4.15 -7.85
C ALA A 180 33.46 -4.87 -8.70
N HIS A 181 32.20 -4.43 -8.61
CA HIS A 181 31.12 -4.96 -9.43
C HIS A 181 31.29 -4.60 -10.92
N HIS A 182 31.75 -3.40 -11.22
CA HIS A 182 32.01 -2.96 -12.60
C HIS A 182 33.25 -3.58 -13.25
N LYS A 183 34.24 -4.06 -12.48
CA LYS A 183 35.42 -4.76 -13.03
C LYS A 183 35.15 -6.21 -13.44
N ASN A 184 34.02 -6.78 -13.05
CA ASN A 184 33.62 -8.15 -13.36
C ASN A 184 32.58 -8.24 -14.49
N LEU A 185 32.31 -7.14 -15.21
CA LEU A 185 31.51 -7.19 -16.42
C LEU A 185 32.37 -7.76 -17.57
N PRO A 186 31.93 -8.85 -18.24
CA PRO A 186 32.66 -9.36 -19.39
C PRO A 186 32.69 -8.30 -20.48
N THR A 187 33.88 -8.03 -21.03
CA THR A 187 34.02 -7.23 -22.25
C THR A 187 33.21 -7.89 -23.37
N PRO A 188 32.41 -7.14 -24.13
CA PRO A 188 31.70 -7.69 -25.28
C PRO A 188 32.72 -8.22 -26.29
N PRO A 189 32.41 -9.32 -27.00
CA PRO A 189 33.32 -9.87 -28.01
C PRO A 189 33.56 -8.82 -29.09
N GLU A 190 34.84 -8.51 -29.32
CA GLU A 190 35.28 -7.80 -30.52
C GLU A 190 35.13 -8.75 -31.70
N ASP A 191 34.03 -8.66 -32.44
CA ASP A 191 33.94 -9.20 -33.79
C ASP A 191 33.06 -8.32 -34.67
N GLY A 192 33.70 -7.75 -35.70
CA GLY A 192 33.11 -7.61 -37.02
C GLY A 192 32.63 -6.22 -37.44
N LEU A 193 33.53 -5.41 -38.00
CA LEU A 193 33.36 -4.74 -39.30
C LEU A 193 34.74 -4.31 -39.85
#